data_AF-A0A969XTC1-F1
#
_entry.id   AF-A0A969XTC1-F1
#
_cell.length_a   1.000
_cell.length_b   1.000
_cell.length_c   1.000
_cell.angle_alpha   90.00
_cell.angle_beta   90.00
_cell.angle_gamma   90.00
#
_symmetry.space_group_name_H-M   'P 1'
#
loop_
_entity.id
_entity.type
_entity.pdbx_description
1 polymer ?
#
loop_
_entity_poly.entity_id
_entity_poly.type
_entity_poly.pdbx_seq_one_letter_code
_entity_poly.pdbx_strand_id
1 'polypeptide(L)'
;MAYCEKIKRSIEVDVSPEEANQEWTQFIVYTFFLPDQTPSVREAEPDEGLVRMEELGPDRTRVTVDLNYCPQWEDIQDEREIADASRHLDWVLARYKEFLESRRVRMRKAA
;
A
#
# COMPACT_ATOMS: atom_id res chain seq x y z
N MET A 1 13.18 15.62 18.92
CA MET A 1 13.74 14.67 17.92
C MET A 1 12.59 13.81 17.46
N ALA A 2 12.07 14.05 16.25
CA ALA A 2 10.99 13.24 15.70
C ALA A 2 11.44 11.78 15.58
N TYR A 3 10.69 10.85 16.19
CA TYR A 3 10.97 9.43 16.17
C TYR A 3 10.34 8.81 14.92
N CYS A 4 11.14 8.46 13.93
CA CYS A 4 10.65 7.78 12.73
C CYS A 4 10.68 6.25 12.91
N GLU A 5 9.55 5.59 12.64
CA GLU A 5 9.41 4.14 12.70
C GLU A 5 9.31 3.55 11.29
N LYS A 6 10.02 2.43 11.05
CA LYS A 6 9.95 1.71 9.77
C LYS A 6 8.81 0.71 9.80
N ILE A 7 7.75 0.99 9.05
CA ILE A 7 6.59 0.11 8.89
C ILE A 7 6.76 -0.68 7.59
N LYS A 8 6.95 -2.00 7.72
CA LYS A 8 7.06 -2.90 6.58
C LYS A 8 5.88 -3.86 6.51
N ARG A 9 5.22 -3.93 5.35
CA ARG A 9 4.14 -4.87 5.06
C ARG A 9 4.28 -5.51 3.70
N SER A 10 3.82 -6.75 3.58
CA SER A 10 3.87 -7.50 2.33
C SER A 10 2.61 -8.31 2.10
N ILE A 11 2.26 -8.45 0.84
CA ILE A 11 1.16 -9.28 0.35
C ILE A 11 1.64 -10.09 -0.85
N GLU A 12 1.01 -11.24 -1.09
CA GLU A 12 1.18 -12.01 -2.32
C GLU A 12 -0.06 -11.79 -3.19
N VAL A 13 0.16 -11.45 -4.46
CA VAL A 13 -0.89 -11.20 -5.44
C VAL A 13 -0.72 -12.14 -6.63
N ASP A 14 -1.84 -12.60 -7.17
CA ASP A 14 -1.86 -13.50 -8.32
C ASP A 14 -1.89 -12.70 -9.63
N VAL A 15 -0.88 -11.85 -9.85
CA VAL A 15 -0.59 -11.15 -11.12
C VAL A 15 0.92 -11.11 -11.35
N SER A 16 1.35 -10.82 -12.58
CA SER A 16 2.78 -10.64 -12.90
C SER A 16 3.35 -9.39 -12.22
N PRO A 17 4.68 -9.30 -12.00
CA PRO A 17 5.29 -8.13 -11.37
C PRO A 17 5.08 -6.85 -12.18
N GLU A 18 5.01 -6.95 -13.50
CA GLU A 18 4.74 -5.82 -14.40
C GLU A 18 3.32 -5.28 -14.19
N GLU A 19 2.31 -6.15 -14.16
CA GLU A 19 0.92 -5.77 -13.92
C GLU A 19 0.76 -5.16 -12.51
N ALA A 20 1.37 -5.79 -11.49
CA ALA A 20 1.40 -5.26 -10.13
C ALA A 20 2.07 -3.88 -10.05
N ASN A 21 3.09 -3.59 -10.85
CA ASN A 21 3.75 -2.28 -10.83
C ASN A 21 2.93 -1.19 -11.54
N GLN A 22 2.34 -1.52 -12.70
CA GLN A 22 1.52 -0.60 -13.46
C GLN A 22 0.27 -0.15 -12.67
N GLU A 23 -0.39 -1.11 -12.03
CA GLU A 23 -1.64 -0.87 -11.31
C GLU A 23 -1.41 -0.20 -9.95
N TRP A 24 -0.25 -0.38 -9.32
CA TRP A 24 0.11 0.32 -8.06
C TRP A 24 0.08 1.84 -8.25
N THR A 25 0.65 2.32 -9.36
CA THR A 25 0.65 3.75 -9.70
C THR A 25 -0.77 4.30 -9.83
N GLN A 26 -1.67 3.56 -10.49
CA GLN A 26 -3.07 3.97 -10.63
C GLN A 26 -3.80 3.94 -9.28
N PHE A 27 -3.60 2.89 -8.49
CA PHE A 27 -4.23 2.73 -7.19
C PHE A 27 -3.85 3.85 -6.22
N ILE A 28 -2.58 4.27 -6.18
CA ILE A 28 -2.15 5.41 -5.35
C ILE A 28 -2.83 6.71 -5.80
N VAL A 29 -2.88 6.99 -7.11
CA VAL A 29 -3.54 8.20 -7.63
C VAL A 29 -5.02 8.24 -7.26
N TYR A 30 -5.74 7.11 -7.44
CA TYR A 30 -7.16 7.04 -7.11
C TYR A 30 -7.44 7.07 -5.60
N THR A 31 -6.58 6.46 -4.78
CA THR A 31 -6.81 6.32 -3.33
C THR A 31 -6.38 7.56 -2.56
N PHE A 32 -5.29 8.21 -2.97
CA PHE A 32 -4.69 9.33 -2.23
C PHE A 32 -4.92 10.70 -2.85
N PHE A 33 -5.15 10.80 -4.17
CA PHE A 33 -5.19 12.11 -4.87
C PHE A 33 -6.56 12.49 -5.46
N LEU A 34 -7.53 11.58 -5.53
CA LEU A 34 -8.89 11.86 -6.00
C LEU A 34 -9.89 11.68 -4.84
N PRO A 35 -10.23 12.76 -4.09
CA PRO A 35 -11.03 12.66 -2.90
C PRO A 35 -12.51 12.62 -3.25
N ASP A 36 -13.09 11.42 -3.27
CA ASP A 36 -14.53 11.27 -2.98
C ASP A 36 -14.70 10.30 -1.81
N GLN A 37 -14.84 10.91 -0.63
CA GLN A 37 -15.41 10.33 0.60
C GLN A 37 -14.54 9.36 1.43
N THR A 38 -13.51 9.87 2.13
CA THR A 38 -13.43 9.86 3.63
C THR A 38 -12.13 10.54 4.10
N PRO A 39 -12.17 11.43 5.11
CA PRO A 39 -11.00 12.19 5.55
C PRO A 39 -10.24 11.48 6.67
N SER A 40 -8.97 11.14 6.45
CA SER A 40 -7.83 11.48 7.33
C SER A 40 -6.54 10.80 6.84
N VAL A 41 -6.06 11.18 5.65
CA VAL A 41 -4.65 10.99 5.31
C VAL A 41 -3.94 12.20 5.89
N ARG A 42 -3.48 12.09 7.14
CA ARG A 42 -2.56 13.07 7.71
C ARG A 42 -1.14 12.64 7.34
N GLU A 43 -0.72 13.15 6.19
CA GLU A 43 0.66 13.41 5.80
C GLU A 43 1.64 12.27 6.08
N ALA A 44 1.56 11.22 5.27
CA ALA A 44 2.78 10.54 4.88
C ALA A 44 3.52 11.50 3.93
N GLU A 45 4.57 12.16 4.41
CA GLU A 45 5.45 12.90 3.51
C GLU A 45 6.01 11.92 2.46
N PRO A 46 5.86 12.22 1.15
CA PRO A 46 5.98 11.27 0.04
C PRO A 46 7.40 10.77 -0.28
N ASP A 47 8.35 10.94 0.63
CA ASP A 47 9.77 10.95 0.29
C ASP A 47 10.51 9.64 0.64
N GLU A 48 9.98 8.78 1.52
CA GLU A 48 10.67 7.53 1.89
C GLU A 48 9.71 6.35 2.11
N GLY A 49 9.01 5.97 1.04
CA GLY A 49 8.29 4.70 0.93
C GLY A 49 8.82 3.88 -0.24
N LEU A 50 9.52 2.75 -0.01
CA LEU A 50 9.97 1.88 -1.11
C LEU A 50 8.96 0.76 -1.32
N VAL A 51 8.42 0.67 -2.54
CA VAL A 51 7.60 -0.47 -2.97
C VAL A 51 8.48 -1.42 -3.76
N ARG A 52 8.48 -2.69 -3.35
CA ARG A 52 9.25 -3.75 -3.99
C ARG A 52 8.30 -4.80 -4.54
N MET A 53 8.51 -5.17 -5.79
CA MET A 53 7.80 -6.26 -6.46
C MET A 53 8.78 -7.41 -6.64
N GLU A 54 8.54 -8.53 -5.97
CA GLU A 54 9.35 -9.73 -6.07
C GLU A 54 8.58 -10.79 -6.86
N GLU A 55 9.16 -11.30 -7.95
CA GLU A 55 8.56 -12.38 -8.72
C GLU A 55 8.59 -13.69 -7.92
N LEU A 56 7.40 -14.27 -7.69
CA LEU A 56 7.25 -15.61 -7.11
C LEU A 56 6.92 -16.67 -8.18
N GLY A 57 6.60 -16.23 -9.40
CA GLY A 57 6.29 -17.03 -10.57
C GLY A 57 5.69 -16.17 -11.69
N PRO A 58 5.40 -16.75 -12.87
CA PRO A 58 4.98 -16.00 -14.07
C PRO A 58 3.70 -15.17 -13.86
N ASP A 59 2.88 -15.57 -12.90
CA ASP A 59 1.58 -14.99 -12.58
C ASP A 59 1.43 -14.65 -11.10
N ARG A 60 2.54 -14.57 -10.36
CA ARG A 60 2.52 -14.41 -8.91
C ARG A 60 3.63 -13.48 -8.45
N THR A 61 3.25 -12.48 -7.65
CA THR A 61 4.16 -11.42 -7.19
C THR A 61 3.99 -11.21 -5.70
N ARG A 62 5.10 -11.00 -5.00
CA ARG A 62 5.07 -10.44 -3.65
C ARG A 62 5.28 -8.93 -3.73
N VAL A 63 4.30 -8.20 -3.23
CA VAL A 63 4.36 -6.74 -3.11
C VAL A 63 4.75 -6.42 -1.68
N THR A 64 5.84 -5.68 -1.51
CA THR A 64 6.32 -5.22 -0.19
C THR A 64 6.37 -3.71 -0.17
N VAL A 65 5.72 -3.09 0.82
CA VAL A 65 5.80 -1.66 1.09
C VAL A 65 6.62 -1.44 2.35
N ASP A 66 7.63 -0.59 2.24
CA ASP A 66 8.53 -0.17 3.31
C ASP A 66 8.35 1.33 3.51
N LEU A 67 7.63 1.73 4.56
CA LEU A 67 7.28 3.11 4.87
C LEU A 67 8.14 3.59 6.05
N ASN A 68 8.87 4.70 5.86
CA ASN A 68 9.50 5.41 6.96
C ASN A 68 8.49 6.43 7.52
N TYR A 69 7.78 6.07 8.60
CA TYR A 69 6.73 6.91 9.18
C TYR A 69 7.31 7.80 10.28
N CYS A 70 7.28 9.12 10.06
CA CYS A 70 7.71 10.13 11.02
C CYS A 70 6.47 10.91 11.50
N PRO A 71 6.04 10.77 12.77
CA PRO A 71 4.94 11.56 13.29
C PRO A 71 5.30 13.04 13.31
N GLN A 72 4.36 13.86 12.86
CA GLN A 72 4.52 15.31 12.64
C GLN A 72 4.60 16.14 13.95
N TRP A 73 4.33 15.55 15.12
CA TRP A 73 4.18 16.26 16.39
C TRP A 73 5.08 15.62 17.46
N GLU A 74 5.97 16.38 18.10
CA GLU A 74 6.98 15.90 19.06
C GLU A 74 6.41 15.32 20.37
N ASP A 75 5.12 15.53 20.64
CA ASP A 75 4.46 15.18 21.90
C ASP A 75 3.61 13.89 21.82
N ILE A 76 3.52 13.29 20.64
CA ILE A 76 2.80 12.04 20.40
C ILE A 76 3.74 10.88 20.76
N GLN A 77 3.68 10.41 22.01
CA GLN A 77 4.29 9.15 22.45
C GLN A 77 3.42 7.94 22.09
N ASP A 78 2.87 7.89 20.88
CA ASP A 78 1.73 7.02 20.63
C ASP A 78 2.10 5.81 19.77
N GLU A 79 2.54 4.74 20.45
CA GLU A 79 2.55 3.38 19.90
C GLU A 79 1.21 3.05 19.21
N ARG A 80 0.11 3.68 19.63
CA ARG A 80 -1.20 3.55 18.98
C ARG A 80 -1.25 4.19 17.60
N GLU A 81 -0.60 5.34 17.37
CA GLU A 81 -0.60 5.97 16.03
C GLU A 81 0.24 5.16 15.04
N ILE A 82 1.38 4.61 15.47
CA ILE A 82 2.16 3.66 14.67
C ILE A 82 1.35 2.38 14.39
N ALA A 83 0.61 1.88 15.38
CA ALA A 83 -0.28 0.74 15.21
C ALA A 83 -1.43 1.05 14.25
N ASP A 84 -1.98 2.27 14.28
CA ASP A 84 -3.05 2.72 13.38
C ASP A 84 -2.54 2.87 11.95
N ALA A 85 -1.37 3.47 11.75
CA ALA A 85 -0.70 3.55 10.47
C ALA A 85 -0.41 2.14 9.90
N SER A 86 0.05 1.22 10.75
CA SER A 86 0.28 -0.19 10.38
C SER A 86 -1.01 -0.88 9.95
N ARG A 87 -2.09 -0.76 10.74
CA ARG A 87 -3.40 -1.34 10.43
C ARG A 87 -4.00 -0.73 9.15
N HIS A 88 -3.80 0.56 8.94
CA HIS A 88 -4.23 1.24 7.74
C HIS A 88 -3.49 0.71 6.51
N LEU A 89 -2.16 0.54 6.59
CA LEU A 89 -1.37 -0.04 5.50
C LEU A 89 -1.83 -1.48 5.19
N ASP A 90 -2.13 -2.29 6.20
CA ASP A 90 -2.70 -3.63 6.02
C ASP A 90 -4.03 -3.58 5.26
N TRP A 91 -4.91 -2.63 5.60
CA TRP A 91 -6.19 -2.44 4.90
C TRP A 91 -6.01 -2.00 3.44
N VAL A 92 -5.11 -1.05 3.18
CA VAL A 92 -4.79 -0.56 1.83
C VAL A 92 -4.26 -1.69 0.96
N LEU A 93 -3.33 -2.49 1.47
CA LEU A 93 -2.75 -3.63 0.75
C LEU A 93 -3.78 -4.74 0.48
N ALA A 94 -4.69 -5.00 1.43
CA ALA A 94 -5.79 -5.93 1.20
C ALA A 94 -6.71 -5.45 0.06
N ARG A 95 -7.06 -4.17 0.06
CA ARG A 95 -7.87 -3.55 -1.00
C ARG A 95 -7.18 -3.62 -2.36
N TYR A 96 -5.87 -3.41 -2.38
CA TYR A 96 -5.05 -3.50 -3.58
C TYR A 96 -5.04 -4.91 -4.17
N LYS A 97 -4.87 -5.93 -3.32
CA LYS A 97 -4.97 -7.35 -3.73
C LYS A 97 -6.33 -7.66 -4.35
N GLU A 98 -7.42 -7.27 -3.69
CA GLU A 98 -8.78 -7.46 -4.21
C GLU A 98 -8.97 -6.79 -5.58
N PHE A 99 -8.45 -5.58 -5.74
CA PHE A 99 -8.54 -4.84 -6.99
C PHE A 99 -7.87 -5.59 -8.15
N LEU A 100 -6.62 -6.02 -7.97
CA LEU A 100 -5.87 -6.80 -8.95
C LEU A 100 -6.57 -8.13 -9.29
N GLU A 101 -6.94 -8.89 -8.26
CA GLU A 101 -7.46 -10.25 -8.44
C GLU A 101 -8.89 -10.25 -8.99
N SER A 102 -9.73 -9.29 -8.60
CA SER A 102 -11.08 -9.15 -9.14
C SER A 102 -11.11 -8.75 -10.62
N ARG A 103 -10.09 -8.00 -11.09
CA ARG A 103 -9.94 -7.64 -12.50
C ARG A 103 -9.55 -8.87 -13.33
N ARG A 104 -8.70 -9.73 -12.76
CA ARG A 104 -8.31 -11.02 -13.37
C ARG A 104 -9.47 -12.00 -13.51
N VAL A 105 -10.31 -12.13 -12.49
CA VAL A 105 -11.52 -12.97 -12.55
C VAL A 105 -12.46 -12.50 -13.67
N ARG A 106 -12.62 -11.19 -13.85
CA ARG A 106 -13.43 -10.61 -14.93
C ARG A 106 -12.82 -10.87 -16.32
N MET A 107 -11.52 -10.71 -16.48
CA MET A 107 -10.84 -10.98 -17.76
C MET A 107 -10.85 -12.47 -18.14
N ARG A 108 -10.66 -13.39 -17.17
CA ARG A 108 -10.74 -14.84 -17.41
C ARG A 108 -12.14 -15.33 -17.80
N LYS A 109 -13.21 -14.65 -17.36
CA LYS A 109 -14.59 -15.01 -17.70
C LYS A 109 -15.05 -14.46 -19.06
N ALA A 110 -14.30 -13.52 -19.64
CA ALA A 110 -14.60 -12.88 -20.92
C ALA A 110 -13.83 -13.49 -22.11
N ALA A 111 -12.95 -14.46 -21.86
CA ALA A 111 -12.21 -15.25 -22.85
C ALA A 111 -12.85 -16.65 -22.99
#